data_AF-A0A3P3Q7Y1-F1
#
_entry.id   AF-A0A3P3Q7Y1-F1
#
_cell.length_a   1.000
_cell.length_b   1.000
_cell.length_c   1.000
_cell.angle_alpha   90.00
_cell.angle_beta   90.00
_cell.angle_gamma   90.00
#
_symmetry.space_group_name_H-M   'P 1'
#
loop_
_entity.id
_entity.type
_entity.pdbx_description
1 polymer ?
#
loop_
_entity_poly.entity_id
_entity_poly.type
_entity_poly.pdbx_seq_one_letter_code
_entity_poly.pdbx_strand_id
1 'polypeptide(L)'
;MKLAKYKACICEGSSEEAVIDILIDHDLLIFKREELLEERVIRCRNAKRFEERYLRKGFDEKISVIRILDSRREEFRLSKAYEKKIDVINIITAPEIEMLIIHAEGAYNQFKRSGKKPSEFCKSSLRMRDVKSYDFVKEYFSDPKTLVKAVREYRRTANIHNGEYSLSDLLR
;
A
#
# COMPACT_ATOMS: atom_id res chain seq x y z
N MET A 1 -8.44 5.47 12.44
CA MET A 1 -8.29 6.37 11.28
C MET A 1 -9.68 6.74 10.77
N LYS A 2 -9.92 8.00 10.36
CA LYS A 2 -11.18 8.43 9.75
C LYS A 2 -10.87 8.98 8.35
N LEU A 3 -11.52 8.43 7.33
CA LEU A 3 -11.33 8.84 5.93
C LEU A 3 -12.46 9.80 5.51
N ALA A 4 -12.14 10.77 4.67
CA ALA A 4 -13.10 11.66 4.03
C ALA A 4 -13.98 10.90 3.02
N LYS A 5 -15.01 11.52 2.46
CA LYS A 5 -15.89 10.87 1.47
C LYS A 5 -15.15 10.40 0.24
N TYR A 6 -14.33 11.26 -0.35
CA TYR A 6 -13.50 10.90 -1.51
C TYR A 6 -12.13 10.41 -1.06
N LYS A 7 -11.62 9.36 -1.70
CA LYS A 7 -10.29 8.81 -1.42
C LYS A 7 -9.45 8.77 -2.68
N ALA A 8 -8.16 8.99 -2.54
CA ALA A 8 -7.18 8.63 -3.56
C ALA A 8 -6.21 7.65 -2.94
N CYS A 9 -6.12 6.43 -3.48
CA CYS A 9 -5.12 5.46 -3.04
C CYS A 9 -3.94 5.48 -4.02
N ILE A 10 -2.77 5.84 -3.53
CA ILE A 10 -1.55 6.00 -4.33
C ILE A 10 -0.57 4.89 -3.98
N CYS A 11 -0.11 4.16 -4.99
CA CYS A 11 0.92 3.13 -4.84
C CYS A 11 2.20 3.50 -5.61
N GLU A 12 3.36 3.16 -5.05
CA GLU A 12 4.67 3.43 -5.66
C GLU A 12 5.08 2.41 -6.71
N GLY A 13 4.62 1.16 -6.59
CA GLY A 13 4.97 0.04 -7.45
C GLY A 13 3.80 -0.89 -7.76
N SER A 14 4.08 -1.90 -8.59
CA SER A 14 3.10 -2.88 -9.07
C SER A 14 2.67 -3.87 -7.99
N SER A 15 3.58 -4.25 -7.07
CA SER A 15 3.26 -5.13 -5.95
C SER A 15 2.22 -4.51 -5.02
N GLU A 16 2.41 -3.23 -4.67
CA GLU A 16 1.49 -2.46 -3.84
C GLU A 16 0.13 -2.32 -4.52
N GLU A 17 0.12 -2.00 -5.81
CA GLU A 17 -1.10 -1.92 -6.61
C GLU A 17 -1.89 -3.23 -6.56
N ALA A 18 -1.23 -4.36 -6.82
CA ALA A 18 -1.84 -5.69 -6.76
C ALA A 18 -2.41 -6.01 -5.37
N VAL A 19 -1.65 -5.77 -4.31
CA VAL A 19 -2.12 -6.00 -2.93
C VAL A 19 -3.37 -5.18 -2.62
N ILE A 20 -3.37 -3.89 -2.95
CA ILE A 20 -4.52 -3.02 -2.69
C ILE A 20 -5.73 -3.45 -3.52
N ASP A 21 -5.54 -3.79 -4.80
CA ASP A 21 -6.63 -4.28 -5.66
C ASP A 21 -7.24 -5.59 -5.13
N ILE A 22 -6.43 -6.54 -4.65
CA ILE A 22 -7.00 -7.76 -4.02
C ILE A 22 -7.83 -7.38 -2.80
N LEU A 23 -7.30 -6.54 -1.91
CA LEU A 23 -8.00 -6.22 -0.66
C LEU A 23 -9.31 -5.47 -0.91
N ILE A 24 -9.34 -4.55 -1.87
CA ILE A 24 -10.53 -3.73 -2.13
C ILE A 24 -11.58 -4.45 -2.96
N ASP A 25 -11.20 -5.28 -3.93
CA ASP A 25 -12.12 -6.04 -4.79
C ASP A 25 -12.83 -7.13 -3.99
N HIS A 26 -12.26 -7.53 -2.85
CA HIS A 26 -12.83 -8.47 -1.90
C HIS A 26 -13.46 -7.80 -0.66
N ASP A 27 -13.72 -6.48 -0.69
CA ASP A 27 -14.35 -5.72 0.40
C ASP A 27 -13.63 -5.81 1.76
N LEU A 28 -12.30 -6.03 1.76
CA LEU A 28 -11.49 -6.21 2.96
C LEU A 28 -10.92 -4.89 3.52
N LEU A 29 -10.98 -3.81 2.74
CA LEU A 29 -10.54 -2.47 3.19
C LEU A 29 -11.68 -1.67 3.80
N ILE A 30 -11.37 -0.73 4.70
CA ILE A 30 -12.34 0.18 5.31
C ILE A 30 -12.94 1.23 4.34
N PHE A 31 -12.65 1.09 3.05
CA PHE A 31 -13.18 1.88 1.95
C PHE A 31 -13.36 0.99 0.72
N LYS A 32 -14.27 1.36 -0.16
CA LYS A 32 -14.64 0.63 -1.38
C LYS A 32 -14.02 1.23 -2.64
N ARG A 33 -14.03 0.44 -3.72
CA ARG A 33 -13.54 0.85 -5.06
C ARG A 33 -14.19 2.12 -5.55
N GLU A 34 -15.51 2.18 -5.48
CA GLU A 34 -16.35 3.34 -5.87
C GLU A 34 -16.09 4.62 -5.06
N GLU A 35 -15.40 4.54 -3.92
CA GLU A 35 -14.98 5.72 -3.15
C GLU A 35 -13.62 6.28 -3.60
N LEU A 36 -12.90 5.56 -4.47
CA LEU A 36 -11.63 6.01 -5.04
C LEU A 36 -11.83 6.98 -6.22
N LEU A 37 -10.92 7.94 -6.35
CA LEU A 37 -10.86 8.77 -7.55
C LEU A 37 -10.64 7.91 -8.79
N GLU A 38 -11.55 8.05 -9.77
CA GLU A 38 -11.57 7.24 -10.99
C GLU A 38 -11.72 5.72 -10.72
N GLU A 39 -12.23 5.35 -9.54
CA GLU A 39 -12.50 3.97 -9.11
C GLU A 39 -11.28 3.04 -9.22
N ARG A 40 -10.07 3.60 -9.07
CA ARG A 40 -8.82 2.87 -9.28
C ARG A 40 -7.73 3.25 -8.29
N VAL A 41 -6.76 2.35 -8.13
CA VAL A 41 -5.46 2.68 -7.56
C VAL A 41 -4.70 3.59 -8.53
N ILE A 42 -4.04 4.61 -7.99
CA ILE A 42 -3.29 5.61 -8.74
C ILE A 42 -1.80 5.34 -8.58
N ARG A 43 -1.12 5.11 -9.70
CA ARG A 43 0.34 5.08 -9.74
C ARG A 43 0.89 6.47 -10.01
N CYS A 44 1.16 7.23 -8.95
CA CYS A 44 1.71 8.57 -9.07
C CYS A 44 2.63 8.90 -7.89
N ARG A 45 3.94 8.97 -8.14
CA ARG A 45 4.91 9.36 -7.11
C ARG A 45 5.01 10.88 -6.93
N ASN A 46 4.62 11.65 -7.94
CA ASN A 46 4.80 13.09 -7.97
C ASN A 46 3.52 13.84 -7.56
N ALA A 47 3.60 14.61 -6.47
CA ALA A 47 2.48 15.39 -5.95
C ALA A 47 1.91 16.37 -6.99
N LYS A 48 2.76 17.13 -7.70
CA LYS A 48 2.31 18.10 -8.72
C LYS A 48 1.49 17.44 -9.83
N ARG A 49 1.97 16.30 -10.35
CA ARG A 49 1.24 15.53 -11.37
C ARG A 49 -0.09 15.00 -10.84
N PHE A 50 -0.14 14.59 -9.57
CA PHE A 50 -1.38 14.22 -8.91
C PHE A 50 -2.35 15.41 -8.84
N GLU A 51 -1.88 16.61 -8.48
CA GLU A 51 -2.74 17.80 -8.43
C GLU A 51 -3.35 18.14 -9.77
N GLU A 52 -2.52 18.23 -10.81
CA GLU A 52 -2.93 18.67 -12.13
C GLU A 52 -3.97 17.74 -12.75
N ARG A 53 -3.83 16.44 -12.49
CA ARG A 53 -4.71 15.41 -13.07
C ARG A 53 -5.99 15.20 -12.26
N TYR A 54 -5.87 15.12 -10.93
CA TYR A 54 -6.96 14.63 -10.10
C TYR A 54 -7.64 15.73 -9.29
N LEU A 55 -6.92 16.78 -8.90
CA LEU A 55 -7.43 17.79 -7.95
C LEU A 55 -8.01 19.05 -8.60
N ARG A 56 -7.78 19.26 -9.90
CA ARG A 56 -8.39 20.37 -10.66
C ARG A 56 -9.90 20.20 -10.89
N LYS A 57 -10.45 19.02 -10.59
CA LYS A 57 -11.89 18.75 -10.62
C LYS A 57 -12.52 19.44 -9.39
N GLY A 58 -13.72 20.00 -9.53
CA GLY A 58 -14.43 20.61 -8.41
C GLY A 58 -14.88 19.53 -7.43
N PHE A 59 -14.33 19.53 -6.20
CA PHE A 59 -14.79 18.67 -5.11
C PHE A 59 -15.42 19.51 -4.01
N ASP A 60 -16.62 19.12 -3.59
CA ASP A 60 -17.39 19.81 -2.55
C ASP A 60 -16.99 19.36 -1.13
N GLU A 61 -16.27 18.24 -1.02
CA GLU A 61 -15.82 17.66 0.24
C GLU A 61 -14.31 17.39 0.22
N LYS A 62 -13.75 17.14 1.42
CA LYS A 62 -12.34 16.78 1.56
C LYS A 62 -12.02 15.47 0.83
N ILE A 63 -10.76 15.32 0.45
CA ILE A 63 -10.19 14.09 -0.11
C ILE A 63 -9.18 13.53 0.87
N SER A 64 -9.27 12.24 1.17
CA SER A 64 -8.19 11.51 1.86
C SER A 64 -7.23 10.90 0.84
N VAL A 65 -5.98 11.35 0.84
CA VAL A 65 -4.93 10.77 0.00
C VAL A 65 -4.19 9.72 0.81
N ILE A 66 -4.48 8.45 0.54
CA ILE A 66 -3.87 7.28 1.18
C ILE A 66 -2.67 6.86 0.33
N ARG A 67 -1.46 7.02 0.84
CA ARG A 67 -0.23 6.66 0.13
C ARG A 67 0.33 5.36 0.69
N ILE A 68 0.58 4.37 -0.16
CA ILE A 68 1.27 3.13 0.18
C ILE A 68 2.73 3.27 -0.26
N LEU A 69 3.66 3.26 0.69
CA LEU A 69 5.08 3.56 0.46
C LEU A 69 6.01 2.71 1.33
N ASP A 70 7.13 2.29 0.73
CA ASP A 70 8.18 1.52 1.40
C ASP A 70 9.21 2.40 2.14
N SER A 71 9.15 3.72 1.93
CA SER A 71 10.13 4.69 2.46
C SER A 71 9.49 5.83 3.24
N ARG A 72 9.86 5.94 4.52
CA ARG A 72 9.43 7.03 5.42
C ARG A 72 9.90 8.43 5.02
N ARG A 73 10.85 8.52 4.08
CA ARG A 73 11.48 9.78 3.67
C ARG A 73 10.78 10.44 2.49
N GLU A 74 9.83 9.74 1.85
CA GLU A 74 9.17 10.21 0.65
C GLU A 74 8.18 11.34 0.95
N GLU A 75 8.53 12.54 0.52
CA GLU A 75 7.71 13.73 0.68
C GLU A 75 6.65 13.84 -0.43
N PHE A 76 5.42 14.13 -0.04
CA PHE A 76 4.31 14.41 -0.97
C PHE A 76 3.72 15.77 -0.65
N ARG A 77 4.35 16.79 -1.24
CA ARG A 77 4.02 18.19 -0.99
C ARG A 77 3.02 18.69 -2.02
N LEU A 78 1.79 18.88 -1.57
CA LEU A 78 0.75 19.55 -2.33
C LEU A 78 0.91 21.08 -2.22
N SER A 79 0.40 21.81 -3.21
CA SER A 79 0.33 23.26 -3.19
C SER A 79 -0.61 23.74 -2.09
N LYS A 80 -0.32 24.94 -1.55
CA LYS A 80 -1.07 25.54 -0.43
C LYS A 80 -2.59 25.64 -0.67
N ALA A 81 -3.02 25.69 -1.93
CA ALA A 81 -4.42 25.72 -2.30
C ALA A 81 -5.20 24.47 -1.83
N TYR A 82 -4.51 23.32 -1.66
CA TYR A 82 -5.14 22.04 -1.30
C TYR A 82 -4.89 21.62 0.15
N GLU A 83 -4.04 22.34 0.90
CA GLU A 83 -3.63 21.99 2.28
C GLU A 83 -4.83 21.81 3.23
N LYS A 84 -5.90 22.60 3.06
CA LYS A 84 -7.12 22.49 3.88
C LYS A 84 -8.15 21.49 3.36
N LYS A 85 -8.03 21.09 2.10
CA LYS A 85 -8.98 20.21 1.41
C LYS A 85 -8.54 18.74 1.41
N ILE A 86 -7.26 18.49 1.67
CA ILE A 86 -6.66 17.17 1.53
C ILE A 86 -6.01 16.74 2.82
N ASP A 87 -6.43 15.57 3.30
CA ASP A 87 -5.81 14.90 4.41
C ASP A 87 -4.91 13.78 3.84
N VAL A 88 -3.59 13.96 3.93
CA VAL A 88 -2.60 12.97 3.46
C VAL A 88 -2.32 11.96 4.57
N ILE A 89 -2.46 10.68 4.24
CA ILE A 89 -2.27 9.55 5.15
C ILE A 89 -1.23 8.62 4.53
N ASN A 90 -0.10 8.46 5.20
CA ASN A 90 0.96 7.54 4.76
C ASN A 90 0.77 6.18 5.42
N ILE A 91 0.78 5.12 4.61
CA ILE A 91 0.72 3.72 4.99
C ILE A 91 2.08 3.10 4.68
N ILE A 92 2.80 2.71 5.73
CA ILE A 92 4.18 2.27 5.63
C ILE A 92 4.24 0.76 5.38
N THR A 93 4.96 0.37 4.33
CA THR A 93 5.27 -1.02 3.95
C THR A 93 6.78 -1.33 4.05
N ALA A 94 7.54 -0.45 4.71
CA ALA A 94 8.98 -0.59 4.92
C ALA A 94 9.35 -1.87 5.71
N PRO A 95 10.29 -2.71 5.27
CA PRO A 95 11.29 -2.40 4.25
C PRO A 95 10.84 -2.56 2.79
N GLU A 96 9.96 -3.51 2.46
CA GLU A 96 9.33 -3.67 1.14
C GLU A 96 8.02 -4.47 1.33
N ILE A 97 7.03 -4.30 0.45
CA ILE A 97 5.75 -5.03 0.58
C ILE A 97 5.90 -6.55 0.36
N GLU A 98 6.98 -7.00 -0.28
CA GLU A 98 7.30 -8.42 -0.42
C GLU A 98 7.47 -9.15 0.92
N MET A 99 7.59 -8.42 2.05
CA MET A 99 7.48 -9.00 3.39
C MET A 99 6.21 -9.84 3.58
N LEU A 100 5.10 -9.48 2.92
CA LEU A 100 3.85 -10.25 2.98
C LEU A 100 4.05 -11.68 2.46
N ILE A 101 4.78 -11.85 1.37
CA ILE A 101 5.09 -13.18 0.80
C ILE A 101 6.00 -13.95 1.75
N ILE A 102 7.02 -13.30 2.33
CA ILE A 102 7.91 -13.93 3.31
C ILE A 102 7.13 -14.45 4.54
N HIS A 103 6.12 -13.71 5.00
CA HIS A 103 5.25 -14.17 6.08
C HIS A 103 4.31 -15.30 5.64
N ALA A 104 3.73 -15.21 4.44
CA ALA A 104 2.88 -16.26 3.88
C ALA A 104 3.62 -17.59 3.74
N GLU A 105 4.90 -17.56 3.33
CA GLU A 105 5.79 -18.72 3.24
C GLU A 105 6.33 -19.21 4.60
N GLY A 106 6.02 -18.53 5.72
CA GLY A 106 6.59 -18.86 7.03
C GLY A 106 8.12 -18.66 7.11
N ALA A 107 8.71 -17.93 6.16
CA ALA A 107 10.15 -17.81 5.97
C ALA A 107 10.78 -16.64 6.75
N TYR A 108 10.01 -15.92 7.56
CA TYR A 108 10.46 -14.72 8.28
C TYR A 108 11.74 -14.92 9.11
N ASN A 109 11.85 -16.04 9.84
CA ASN A 109 13.04 -16.34 10.64
C ASN A 109 14.29 -16.57 9.78
N GLN A 110 14.14 -17.19 8.60
CA GLN A 110 15.25 -17.37 7.65
C GLN A 110 15.63 -16.03 7.03
N PHE A 111 14.64 -15.22 6.65
CA PHE A 111 14.83 -13.88 6.13
C PHE A 111 15.64 -13.00 7.10
N LYS A 112 15.25 -12.95 8.38
CA LYS A 112 15.96 -12.18 9.42
C LYS A 112 17.45 -12.53 9.53
N ARG A 113 17.80 -13.79 9.33
CA ARG A 113 19.20 -14.28 9.39
C ARG A 113 19.97 -14.06 8.09
N SER A 114 19.28 -13.74 7.00
CA SER A 114 19.89 -13.68 5.67
C SER A 114 20.62 -12.38 5.36
N GLY A 115 20.27 -11.27 6.03
CA GLY A 115 20.79 -9.94 5.71
C GLY A 115 20.36 -9.38 4.35
N LYS A 116 19.47 -10.09 3.61
CA LYS A 116 18.98 -9.67 2.29
C LYS A 116 17.86 -8.65 2.41
N LYS A 117 17.61 -7.90 1.34
CA LYS A 117 16.34 -7.17 1.16
C LYS A 117 15.19 -8.17 0.93
N PRO A 118 13.94 -7.85 1.30
CA PRO A 118 12.80 -8.76 1.14
C PRO A 118 12.68 -9.33 -0.28
N SER A 119 12.69 -8.49 -1.29
CA SER A 119 12.59 -8.90 -2.69
C SER A 119 13.76 -9.76 -3.16
N GLU A 120 14.98 -9.45 -2.73
CA GLU A 120 16.17 -10.28 -2.99
C GLU A 120 16.06 -11.65 -2.32
N PHE A 121 15.53 -11.71 -1.10
CA PHE A 121 15.26 -12.97 -0.41
C PHE A 121 14.21 -13.79 -1.16
N CYS A 122 13.10 -13.18 -1.60
CA CYS A 122 12.08 -13.87 -2.39
C CYS A 122 12.66 -14.43 -3.70
N LYS A 123 13.45 -13.62 -4.43
CA LYS A 123 14.06 -14.04 -5.70
C LYS A 123 15.03 -15.20 -5.55
N SER A 124 15.94 -15.11 -4.57
CA SER A 124 17.06 -16.05 -4.45
C SER A 124 16.76 -17.23 -3.53
N SER A 125 16.16 -16.98 -2.37
CA SER A 125 15.88 -18.00 -1.36
C SER A 125 14.55 -18.73 -1.62
N LEU A 126 13.49 -17.99 -2.01
CA LEU A 126 12.18 -18.56 -2.34
C LEU A 126 12.01 -18.89 -3.83
N ARG A 127 13.00 -18.55 -4.67
CA ARG A 127 13.00 -18.77 -6.13
C ARG A 127 11.86 -18.07 -6.88
N MET A 128 11.29 -17.01 -6.30
CA MET A 128 10.20 -16.21 -6.87
C MET A 128 10.77 -15.01 -7.62
N ARG A 129 11.15 -15.21 -8.89
CA ARG A 129 11.85 -14.19 -9.69
C ARG A 129 11.01 -12.94 -9.95
N ASP A 130 9.72 -13.14 -10.19
CA ASP A 130 8.78 -12.09 -10.59
C ASP A 130 7.95 -11.54 -9.42
N VAL A 131 8.48 -11.65 -8.19
CA VAL A 131 7.85 -11.23 -6.93
C VAL A 131 7.36 -9.76 -6.93
N LYS A 132 7.92 -8.91 -7.80
CA LYS A 132 7.55 -7.50 -7.93
C LYS A 132 6.50 -7.20 -9.00
N SER A 133 6.06 -8.22 -9.75
CA SER A 133 5.09 -8.04 -10.83
C SER A 133 3.66 -8.08 -10.29
N TYR A 134 2.80 -7.29 -10.91
CA TYR A 134 1.37 -7.23 -10.56
C TYR A 134 0.73 -8.62 -10.68
N ASP A 135 0.95 -9.28 -11.82
CA ASP A 135 0.33 -10.57 -12.14
C ASP A 135 0.77 -11.67 -11.17
N PHE A 136 2.07 -11.74 -10.83
CA PHE A 136 2.56 -12.69 -9.83
C PHE A 136 1.89 -12.47 -8.48
N VAL A 137 1.77 -11.22 -8.01
CA VAL A 137 1.18 -10.93 -6.70
C VAL A 137 -0.32 -11.24 -6.70
N LYS A 138 -1.04 -10.94 -7.78
CA LYS A 138 -2.46 -11.30 -7.95
C LYS A 138 -2.66 -12.82 -7.95
N GLU A 139 -1.80 -13.56 -8.64
CA GLU A 139 -1.87 -15.02 -8.68
C GLU A 139 -1.53 -15.64 -7.31
N TYR A 140 -0.41 -15.20 -6.71
CA TYR A 140 0.07 -15.71 -5.43
C TYR A 140 -0.94 -15.49 -4.29
N PHE A 141 -1.57 -14.31 -4.24
CA PHE A 141 -2.61 -13.97 -3.26
C PHE A 141 -4.03 -14.11 -3.82
N SER A 142 -4.25 -15.05 -4.73
CA SER A 142 -5.58 -15.35 -5.29
C SER A 142 -6.59 -15.79 -4.21
N ASP A 143 -6.14 -16.38 -3.10
CA ASP A 143 -6.93 -16.47 -1.86
C ASP A 143 -6.69 -15.23 -0.98
N PRO A 144 -7.69 -14.33 -0.85
CA PRO A 144 -7.58 -13.11 -0.06
C PRO A 144 -7.32 -13.38 1.43
N LYS A 145 -7.73 -14.55 1.95
CA LYS A 145 -7.51 -14.91 3.36
C LYS A 145 -6.02 -15.08 3.65
N THR A 146 -5.27 -15.62 2.70
CA THR A 146 -3.81 -15.74 2.79
C THR A 146 -3.16 -14.36 2.88
N LEU A 147 -3.61 -13.40 2.07
CA LEU A 147 -3.13 -12.02 2.10
C LEU A 147 -3.44 -11.34 3.44
N VAL A 148 -4.69 -11.44 3.93
CA VAL A 148 -5.08 -10.86 5.23
C VAL A 148 -4.25 -11.43 6.38
N LYS A 149 -4.01 -12.75 6.37
CA LYS A 149 -3.14 -13.39 7.36
C LYS A 149 -1.72 -12.85 7.28
N ALA A 150 -1.15 -12.73 6.08
CA ALA A 150 0.19 -12.17 5.88
C ALA A 150 0.29 -10.72 6.36
N VAL A 151 -0.72 -9.87 6.09
CA VAL A 151 -0.76 -8.47 6.56
C VAL A 151 -0.77 -8.40 8.09
N ARG A 152 -1.56 -9.26 8.75
CA ARG A 152 -1.62 -9.33 10.22
C ARG A 152 -0.31 -9.83 10.83
N GLU A 153 0.31 -10.85 10.23
CA GLU A 153 1.63 -11.34 10.68
C GLU A 153 2.73 -10.30 10.49
N TYR A 154 2.71 -9.59 9.37
CA TYR A 154 3.65 -8.51 9.14
C TYR A 154 3.48 -7.40 10.17
N ARG A 155 2.24 -6.99 10.51
CA ARG A 155 1.98 -6.01 11.57
C ARG A 155 2.59 -6.41 12.92
N ARG A 156 2.61 -7.70 13.27
CA ARG A 156 3.20 -8.20 14.53
C ARG A 156 4.72 -8.07 14.59
N THR A 157 5.38 -8.05 13.44
CA THR A 157 6.85 -8.14 13.34
C THR A 157 7.51 -6.88 12.77
N ALA A 158 6.73 -6.02 12.13
CA ALA A 158 7.17 -4.75 11.57
C ALA A 158 7.54 -3.76 12.68
N ASN A 159 8.62 -3.01 12.45
CA ASN A 159 8.95 -1.85 13.27
C ASN A 159 8.12 -0.66 12.78
N ILE A 160 7.04 -0.35 13.49
CA ILE A 160 6.11 0.74 13.17
C ILE A 160 6.27 1.80 14.25
N HIS A 161 6.63 3.02 13.84
CA HIS A 161 6.85 4.09 14.80
C HIS A 161 5.51 4.66 15.28
N ASN A 162 5.52 5.27 16.47
CA ASN A 162 4.33 5.92 17.02
C ASN A 162 3.77 6.95 16.04
N GLY A 163 2.47 6.82 15.73
CA GLY A 163 1.77 7.69 14.78
C GLY A 163 1.84 7.23 13.32
N GLU A 164 2.56 6.17 12.99
CA GLU A 164 2.55 5.57 11.65
C GLU A 164 1.36 4.61 11.48
N TYR A 165 0.80 4.61 10.27
CA TYR A 165 -0.18 3.63 9.84
C TYR A 165 0.50 2.57 8.95
N SER A 166 -0.09 1.38 8.92
CA SER A 166 0.33 0.22 8.15
C SER A 166 -0.83 -0.37 7.37
N LEU A 167 -0.57 -1.33 6.49
CA LEU A 167 -1.63 -2.00 5.73
C LEU A 167 -2.71 -2.60 6.65
N SER A 168 -2.34 -3.07 7.84
CA SER A 168 -3.31 -3.62 8.80
C SER A 168 -4.32 -2.59 9.31
N ASP A 169 -3.97 -1.30 9.31
CA ASP A 169 -4.87 -0.23 9.74
C ASP A 169 -5.92 0.13 8.67
N LEU A 170 -5.74 -0.37 7.44
CA LEU A 170 -6.71 -0.25 6.36
C LEU A 170 -7.71 -1.42 6.33
N LEU A 171 -7.42 -2.53 7.01
CA LEU A 171 -8.31 -3.71 7.01
C LEU A 171 -9.57 -3.46 7.85
N ARG A 172 -10.70 -4.06 7.44
CA ARG A 172 -11.96 -4.09 8.21
C ARG A 172 -11.93 -5.05 9.39
#